data_AF-A0A3D3BVY0-F1
#
_entry.id   AF-A0A3D3BVY0-F1
#
_cell.length_a   1.000
_cell.length_b   1.000
_cell.length_c   1.000
_cell.angle_alpha   90.00
_cell.angle_beta   90.00
_cell.angle_gamma   90.00
#
_symmetry.space_group_name_H-M   'P 1'
#
loop_
_entity.id
_entity.type
_entity.pdbx_description
1 polymer ?
#
loop_
_entity_poly.entity_id
_entity_poly.type
_entity_poly.pdbx_seq_one_letter_code
_entity_poly.pdbx_strand_id
1 'polypeptide(L)' 'MTKPDNYEPPKKWIWKKDGEGIFASINRPVAGATHRAPLPRGRHALQLYSQGTPNGQKVTIMLEELLAQGY' A
#
# COMPACT_ATOMS: atom_id res chain seq x y z
N MET A 1 20.10 15.23 10.29
CA MET A 1 19.99 13.86 10.82
C MET A 1 21.39 13.36 11.09
N THR A 2 21.76 13.22 12.34
CA THR A 2 23.02 12.60 12.78
C THR A 2 22.91 11.10 12.56
N LYS A 3 23.74 10.53 11.67
CA LYS A 3 23.98 9.09 11.68
C LYS A 3 24.73 8.78 12.98
N PRO A 4 24.45 7.67 13.68
CA PRO A 4 25.38 7.18 14.69
C PRO A 4 26.68 6.88 13.96
N ASP A 5 27.78 7.53 14.36
CA ASP A 5 29.08 7.46 13.67
C ASP A 5 29.72 6.06 13.70
N ASN A 6 29.03 5.04 14.23
CA ASN A 6 29.51 3.67 14.37
C ASN A 6 28.44 2.58 14.13
N TYR A 7 27.43 2.84 13.29
CA TYR A 7 26.48 1.78 12.91
C TYR A 7 27.06 0.88 11.81
N GLU A 8 27.31 -0.39 12.15
CA GLU A 8 27.64 -1.44 11.18
C GLU A 8 26.40 -2.31 10.91
N PRO A 9 25.89 -2.36 9.67
CA PRO A 9 24.82 -3.27 9.31
C PRO A 9 25.24 -4.75 9.52
N PRO A 10 24.35 -5.62 10.01
CA PRO A 10 24.67 -7.03 10.18
C PRO A 10 24.82 -7.73 8.83
N LYS A 11 25.65 -8.80 8.76
CA LYS A 11 25.80 -9.66 7.56
C LYS A 11 24.48 -10.28 7.09
N LYS A 12 23.55 -10.51 8.02
CA LYS A 12 22.19 -10.96 7.75
C LYS A 12 21.25 -10.00 8.46
N TRP A 13 20.40 -9.33 7.68
CA TRP A 13 19.37 -8.45 8.23
C TRP A 13 18.30 -9.26 8.97
N ILE A 14 17.87 -8.75 10.13
CA ILE A 14 16.83 -9.35 10.97
C ILE A 14 15.75 -8.30 11.20
N TRP A 15 14.49 -8.68 10.96
CA TRP A 15 13.34 -7.84 11.28
C TRP A 15 13.08 -7.85 12.79
N LYS A 16 13.36 -6.72 13.47
CA LYS A 16 12.95 -6.50 14.87
C LYS A 16 11.58 -5.84 14.87
N LYS A 17 10.61 -6.44 15.55
CA LYS A 17 9.18 -6.03 15.50
C LYS A 17 8.88 -4.69 16.21
N ASP A 18 9.83 -4.16 16.96
CA ASP A 18 9.70 -2.91 17.73
C ASP A 18 10.01 -1.67 16.87
N GLY A 19 9.57 -1.67 15.61
CA GLY A 19 9.83 -0.57 14.68
C GLY A 19 9.00 0.68 15.02
N GLU A 20 9.60 1.85 14.86
CA GLU A 20 8.90 3.15 14.97
C GLU A 20 8.28 3.57 13.62
N GLY A 21 7.24 4.40 13.67
CA GLY A 21 6.64 5.05 12.49
C GLY A 21 5.19 4.66 12.20
N ILE A 22 4.52 5.51 11.40
CA ILE A 22 3.07 5.44 11.13
C ILE A 22 2.63 4.09 10.53
N PHE A 23 3.52 3.42 9.77
CA PHE A 23 3.22 2.16 9.08
C PHE A 23 3.82 0.92 9.75
N ALA A 24 4.37 1.05 10.97
CA ALA A 24 4.99 -0.07 11.68
C ALA A 24 4.03 -1.25 11.91
N SER A 25 2.74 -0.97 12.05
CA SER A 25 1.69 -1.99 12.23
C SER A 25 1.39 -2.82 10.97
N ILE A 26 1.77 -2.36 9.77
CA ILE A 26 1.44 -3.03 8.50
C ILE A 26 2.66 -3.54 7.72
N ASN A 27 3.85 -2.95 7.91
CA ASN A 27 5.06 -3.35 7.19
C ASN A 27 5.61 -4.69 7.72
N ARG A 28 5.93 -5.63 6.82
CA ARG A 28 6.51 -6.95 7.13
C ARG A 28 7.42 -7.44 6.00
N PRO A 29 8.47 -8.22 6.29
CA PRO A 29 9.43 -8.72 5.29
C PRO A 29 8.91 -9.91 4.48
N VAL A 30 7.64 -10.31 4.68
CA VAL A 30 7.01 -11.45 4.01
C VAL A 30 5.66 -11.02 3.46
N ALA A 31 5.27 -11.52 2.29
CA ALA A 31 3.95 -11.27 1.69
C ALA A 31 2.88 -12.24 2.22
N GLY A 32 1.62 -12.10 1.77
CA GLY A 32 0.52 -13.04 2.05
C GLY A 32 -0.62 -12.46 2.89
N ALA A 33 -1.82 -13.03 2.75
CA ALA A 33 -3.01 -12.61 3.48
C ALA A 33 -2.87 -12.84 4.99
N THR A 34 -3.34 -11.89 5.80
CA THR A 34 -3.36 -12.00 7.27
C THR A 34 -4.71 -12.48 7.80
N HIS A 35 -5.76 -12.38 6.98
CA HIS A 35 -7.12 -12.81 7.31
C HIS A 35 -7.88 -13.10 6.01
N ARG A 36 -9.03 -13.76 6.13
CA ARG A 36 -9.98 -13.95 5.02
C ARG A 36 -10.98 -12.80 5.03
N ALA A 37 -11.14 -12.14 3.89
CA ALA A 37 -12.13 -11.08 3.70
C ALA A 37 -12.66 -11.13 2.25
N PRO A 38 -13.91 -11.57 2.01
CA PRO A 38 -14.51 -11.44 0.70
C PRO A 38 -14.71 -9.95 0.37
N LEU A 39 -14.36 -9.56 -0.86
CA LEU A 39 -14.49 -8.17 -1.29
C LEU A 39 -15.94 -7.87 -1.74
N PRO A 40 -16.54 -6.74 -1.32
CA PRO A 40 -17.87 -6.34 -1.77
C PRO A 40 -17.86 -6.03 -3.27
N ARG A 41 -18.92 -6.40 -3.99
CA ARG A 41 -19.08 -6.12 -5.42
C ARG A 41 -20.40 -5.42 -5.68
N GLY A 42 -20.36 -4.32 -6.43
CA GLY A 42 -21.52 -3.58 -6.91
C GLY A 42 -22.02 -4.05 -8.27
N ARG A 43 -22.97 -3.29 -8.84
CA ARG A 43 -23.61 -3.58 -10.14
C ARG A 43 -22.77 -3.22 -11.37
N HIS A 44 -21.81 -2.31 -11.23
CA HIS A 44 -21.04 -1.77 -12.36
C HIS A 44 -19.96 -2.77 -12.81
N ALA A 45 -19.61 -2.71 -14.09
CA ALA A 45 -18.63 -3.64 -14.68
C ALA A 45 -17.24 -3.53 -14.03
N LEU A 46 -16.82 -2.31 -13.70
CA LEU A 46 -15.54 -2.03 -13.05
C LEU A 46 -15.72 -1.93 -11.53
N GLN A 47 -14.96 -2.73 -10.80
CA GLN A 47 -14.91 -2.74 -9.32
C GLN A 47 -13.52 -2.29 -8.89
N LEU A 48 -13.40 -1.06 -8.39
CA LEU A 48 -12.12 -0.48 -7.98
C LEU A 48 -11.94 -0.56 -6.46
N TYR A 49 -10.96 -1.35 -6.01
CA TYR A 49 -10.51 -1.39 -4.61
C TYR A 49 -9.24 -0.56 -4.48
N SER A 50 -9.39 0.67 -4.01
CA SER A 50 -8.30 1.66 -4.00
C SER A 50 -8.38 2.52 -2.73
N GLN A 51 -7.45 3.47 -2.61
CA GLN A 51 -7.44 4.52 -1.60
C GLN A 51 -7.04 5.82 -2.29
N GLY A 52 -7.56 6.97 -1.85
CA GLY A 52 -7.31 8.30 -2.42
C GLY A 52 -5.87 8.84 -2.30
N THR A 53 -4.88 7.97 -2.29
CA THR A 53 -3.45 8.30 -2.43
C THR A 53 -3.18 8.83 -3.85
N PRO A 54 -2.01 9.46 -4.10
CA PRO A 54 -1.62 9.87 -5.45
C PRO A 54 -1.61 8.73 -6.48
N ASN A 55 -1.45 7.47 -6.05
CA ASN A 55 -1.57 6.32 -6.95
C ASN A 55 -3.02 5.97 -7.25
N GLY A 56 -3.91 6.03 -6.27
CA GLY A 56 -5.34 5.76 -6.48
C GLY A 56 -6.02 6.82 -7.35
N GLN A 57 -5.62 8.08 -7.18
CA GLN A 57 -6.11 9.21 -7.98
C GLN A 57 -5.90 9.02 -9.48
N LYS A 58 -4.78 8.40 -9.89
CA LYS A 58 -4.50 8.11 -11.31
C LYS A 58 -5.62 7.32 -11.97
N VAL A 59 -6.12 6.30 -11.26
CA VAL A 59 -7.15 5.40 -11.79
C VAL A 59 -8.51 6.08 -11.80
N THR A 60 -8.88 6.77 -10.72
CA THR A 60 -10.17 7.46 -10.67
C THR A 60 -10.25 8.58 -11.70
N ILE A 61 -9.16 9.36 -11.88
CA ILE A 61 -9.09 10.39 -12.93
C ILE A 61 -9.25 9.74 -14.31
N MET A 62 -8.52 8.68 -14.62
CA MET A 62 -8.66 7.98 -15.91
C MET A 62 -10.10 7.51 -16.18
N LEU A 63 -10.77 6.97 -15.16
CA LEU A 63 -12.15 6.49 -15.31
C LEU A 63 -13.12 7.66 -15.57
N GLU A 64 -12.98 8.77 -14.86
CA GLU A 64 -13.81 9.96 -15.11
C GLU A 64 -13.52 10.60 -16.47
N GLU A 65 -12.27 10.62 -16.92
CA GLU A 65 -11.91 11.11 -18.25
C GLU A 65 -12.51 10.25 -19.36
N LEU A 66 -12.57 8.92 -19.19
CA LEU A 66 -13.28 8.05 -20.12
C LEU A 66 -14.79 8.34 -20.13
N LEU A 67 -15.41 8.52 -18.97
CA LEU A 67 -16.84 8.87 -18.89
C LEU A 67 -17.11 10.23 -19.58
N ALA A 68 -16.22 11.20 -19.41
CA ALA A 68 -16.32 12.50 -20.07
C ALA A 68 -16.19 12.40 -21.61
N GLN A 69 -15.47 11.40 -22.12
CA GLN A 69 -15.39 11.08 -23.54
C GLN A 69 -16.60 10.26 -24.06
N GLY A 70 -17.55 9.89 -23.19
CA GLY A 70 -18.78 9.18 -23.55
C GLY A 70 -18.68 7.66 -23.62
N TYR A 71 -17.67 7.06 -22.98
CA TYR A 71 -17.56 5.61 -22.82
C TYR A 71 -18.51 5.04 -21.76
#